data_AF-A0A645IKS0-F1
#
_entry.id   AF-A0A645IKS0-F1
#
_cell.length_a   1.000
_cell.length_b   1.000
_cell.length_c   1.000
_cell.angle_alpha   90.00
_cell.angle_beta   90.00
_cell.angle_gamma   90.00
#
_symmetry.space_group_name_H-M   'P 1'
#
loop_
_entity.id
_entity.type
_entity.pdbx_description
1 polymer ?
#
loop_
_entity_poly.entity_id
_entity_poly.type
_entity_poly.pdbx_seq_one_letter_code
_entity_poly.pdbx_strand_id
1 'polypeptide(L)'
;MFTLGMCYFMFNRPMEYTEQYLEKKFRKKPQLIDANKKVLHDGYNYAGNIHAIANTYTVQPAKCEKGIYRNINGNQATAWGLLAAAEKSGDLFSVALILSLQLHLF
;
A
#
# COMPACT_ATOMS: atom_id res chain seq x y z
N MET A 1 -1.35 -11.12 8.54
CA MET A 1 -1.69 -11.78 7.27
C MET A 1 -2.96 -12.61 7.39
N PHE A 2 -3.15 -13.39 8.46
CA PHE A 2 -4.33 -14.24 8.64
C PHE A 2 -5.66 -13.48 8.52
N THR A 3 -5.83 -12.43 9.33
CA THR A 3 -7.03 -11.57 9.28
C THR A 3 -7.22 -10.90 7.92
N LEU A 4 -6.12 -10.57 7.22
CA LEU A 4 -6.19 -10.00 5.88
C LEU A 4 -6.76 -11.03 4.87
N GLY A 5 -6.38 -12.30 4.99
CA GLY A 5 -6.97 -13.40 4.20
C GLY A 5 -8.47 -13.53 4.45
N MET A 6 -8.91 -13.41 5.71
CA MET A 6 -10.33 -13.39 6.05
C MET A 6 -11.06 -12.20 5.41
N CYS A 7 -10.46 -11.01 5.39
CA CYS A 7 -11.02 -9.84 4.71
C CYS A 7 -11.12 -10.05 3.18
N TYR A 8 -10.13 -10.71 2.57
CA TYR A 8 -10.18 -11.06 1.15
C TYR A 8 -11.37 -11.96 0.81
N PHE A 9 -11.66 -12.94 1.67
CA PHE A 9 -12.85 -13.78 1.56
C PHE A 9 -14.13 -12.95 1.72
N MET A 10 -14.21 -12.13 2.78
CA MET A 10 -15.37 -11.30 3.08
C MET A 10 -15.76 -10.36 1.93
N PHE A 11 -14.77 -9.78 1.24
CA PHE A 11 -14.99 -8.82 0.16
C PHE A 11 -14.90 -9.41 -1.26
N ASN A 12 -14.78 -10.75 -1.38
CA ASN A 12 -14.58 -11.44 -2.66
C ASN A 12 -13.50 -10.78 -3.54
N ARG A 13 -12.34 -10.49 -2.95
CA ARG A 13 -11.24 -9.77 -3.62
C ARG A 13 -10.09 -10.73 -3.99
N PRO A 14 -9.41 -10.48 -5.13
CA PRO A 14 -8.21 -11.23 -5.52
C PRO A 14 -7.04 -10.97 -4.55
N MET A 15 -6.28 -12.01 -4.20
CA MET A 15 -5.15 -11.93 -3.25
C MET A 15 -3.80 -11.64 -3.93
N GLU A 16 -3.74 -11.77 -5.26
CA GLU A 16 -2.52 -11.69 -6.09
C GLU A 16 -1.77 -10.37 -5.88
N TYR A 17 -2.50 -9.27 -5.68
CA TYR A 17 -1.88 -7.97 -5.38
C TYR A 17 -1.06 -8.01 -4.08
N THR A 18 -1.60 -8.64 -3.04
CA THR A 18 -0.90 -8.77 -1.75
C THR A 18 0.26 -9.75 -1.85
N GLU A 19 0.11 -10.85 -2.59
CA GLU A 19 1.19 -11.80 -2.83
C GLU A 19 2.40 -11.14 -3.51
N GLN A 20 2.15 -10.38 -4.59
CA GLN A 20 3.20 -9.61 -5.28
C GLN A 20 3.79 -8.51 -4.37
N TYR A 21 2.97 -7.87 -3.53
CA TYR A 21 3.46 -6.91 -2.56
C TYR A 21 4.40 -7.56 -1.54
N LEU A 22 4.07 -8.76 -1.04
CA LEU A 22 4.92 -9.52 -0.12
C LEU A 22 6.25 -9.90 -0.77
N GLU A 23 6.24 -10.32 -2.03
CA GLU A 23 7.45 -10.61 -2.80
C GLU A 23 8.36 -9.38 -2.92
N LYS A 24 7.79 -8.22 -3.24
CA LYS A 24 8.54 -6.96 -3.34
C LYS A 24 9.09 -6.52 -1.99
N LYS A 25 8.25 -6.55 -0.94
CA LYS A 25 8.58 -6.08 0.41
C LYS A 25 9.65 -6.94 1.08
N PHE A 26 9.53 -8.25 0.97
CA PHE A 26 10.41 -9.21 1.64
C PHE A 26 11.39 -9.89 0.70
N ARG A 27 11.69 -9.30 -0.46
CA ARG A 27 12.68 -9.81 -1.44
C ARG A 27 14.03 -10.21 -0.82
N LYS A 28 14.47 -9.49 0.22
CA LYS A 28 15.72 -9.77 0.94
C LYS A 28 15.61 -10.90 1.99
N LYS A 29 14.41 -11.39 2.28
CA LYS A 29 14.08 -12.39 3.31
C LYS A 29 13.03 -13.39 2.77
N PRO A 30 13.41 -14.30 1.87
CA PRO A 30 12.47 -15.18 1.16
C PRO A 30 11.65 -16.07 2.11
N GLN A 31 12.22 -16.52 3.23
CA GLN A 31 11.49 -17.30 4.24
C GLN A 31 10.24 -16.58 4.79
N LEU A 32 10.25 -15.24 4.83
CA LEU A 32 9.09 -14.46 5.25
C LEU A 32 8.03 -14.35 4.15
N ILE A 33 8.41 -14.49 2.87
CA ILE A 33 7.46 -14.46 1.75
C ILE A 33 6.54 -15.69 1.86
N ASP A 34 7.13 -16.88 1.90
CA ASP A 34 6.38 -18.14 1.91
C ASP A 34 5.53 -18.27 3.18
N ALA A 35 6.08 -17.91 4.33
CA ALA A 35 5.35 -17.92 5.59
C ALA A 35 4.14 -16.95 5.56
N ASN A 36 4.31 -15.72 5.08
CA ASN A 36 3.21 -14.75 5.01
C ASN A 36 2.17 -15.13 3.97
N LYS A 37 2.56 -15.69 2.82
CA LYS A 37 1.63 -16.22 1.80
C LYS A 37 0.80 -17.36 2.38
N LYS A 38 1.44 -18.34 3.03
CA LYS A 38 0.73 -19.46 3.67
C LYS A 38 -0.33 -18.96 4.66
N VAL A 39 0.06 -18.06 5.57
CA VAL A 39 -0.84 -17.49 6.57
C VAL A 39 -2.00 -16.69 5.93
N LEU A 40 -1.76 -16.04 4.78
CA LEU A 40 -2.79 -15.35 4.01
C LEU A 40 -3.83 -16.35 3.46
N HIS A 41 -3.39 -17.42 2.81
CA HIS A 41 -4.28 -18.47 2.29
C HIS A 41 -5.03 -19.20 3.41
N ASP A 42 -4.35 -19.52 4.51
CA ASP A 42 -4.97 -20.18 5.67
C ASP A 42 -6.11 -19.32 6.23
N GLY A 43 -5.93 -18.00 6.31
CA GLY A 43 -6.97 -17.06 6.73
C GLY A 43 -8.16 -17.00 5.76
N TYR A 44 -7.90 -17.01 4.46
CA TYR A 44 -8.95 -17.03 3.43
C TYR A 44 -9.78 -18.33 3.51
N ASN A 45 -9.11 -19.48 3.55
CA ASN A 45 -9.74 -20.79 3.66
C ASN A 45 -10.51 -20.94 4.98
N TYR A 46 -9.93 -20.45 6.08
CA TYR A 46 -10.60 -20.45 7.38
C TYR A 46 -11.91 -19.67 7.34
N ALA A 47 -11.91 -18.46 6.78
CA ALA A 47 -13.12 -17.64 6.66
C ALA A 47 -14.23 -18.31 5.83
N GLY A 48 -13.87 -19.04 4.77
CA GLY A 48 -14.82 -19.82 3.98
C GLY A 48 -15.38 -21.03 4.73
N ASN A 49 -14.52 -21.75 5.46
CA ASN A 49 -14.91 -23.00 6.11
C ASN A 49 -15.80 -22.79 7.35
N ILE A 50 -15.62 -21.69 8.09
CA ILE A 50 -16.42 -21.45 9.30
C ILE A 50 -17.87 -21.07 9.01
N HIS A 51 -18.22 -20.76 7.74
CA HIS A 51 -19.55 -20.30 7.31
C HIS A 51 -20.13 -19.14 8.15
N ALA A 52 -19.31 -18.48 8.97
CA ALA A 52 -19.72 -17.38 9.84
C ALA A 52 -20.04 -16.11 9.04
N ILE A 53 -19.53 -16.02 7.82
CA ILE A 53 -19.81 -14.95 6.87
C ILE A 53 -20.85 -15.50 5.89
N ALA A 54 -22.13 -15.23 6.18
CA ALA A 54 -23.24 -15.76 5.39
C ALA A 54 -23.23 -15.27 3.93
N ASN A 55 -22.67 -14.08 3.67
CA ASN A 55 -22.59 -13.47 2.34
C ASN A 55 -21.23 -12.79 2.13
N THR A 56 -20.64 -12.98 0.96
CA THR A 56 -19.50 -12.17 0.50
C THR A 56 -20.00 -10.87 -0.13
N TYR A 57 -19.36 -9.74 0.15
CA TYR A 57 -19.76 -8.43 -0.35
C TYR A 57 -18.80 -7.91 -1.42
N THR A 58 -19.30 -7.60 -2.61
CA THR A 58 -18.47 -6.99 -3.66
C THR A 58 -18.48 -5.47 -3.51
N VAL A 59 -17.31 -4.90 -3.21
CA VAL A 59 -17.13 -3.44 -3.18
C VAL A 59 -16.93 -2.92 -4.59
N GLN A 60 -17.90 -2.14 -5.09
CA GLN A 60 -17.80 -1.52 -6.41
C GLN A 60 -16.64 -0.51 -6.47
N PRO A 61 -15.96 -0.35 -7.61
CA PRO A 61 -14.95 0.69 -7.79
C PRO A 61 -15.51 2.08 -7.49
N ALA A 62 -14.70 2.93 -6.87
CA ALA A 62 -15.07 4.33 -6.65
C ALA A 62 -15.14 5.08 -8.00
N LYS A 63 -16.10 6.01 -8.12
CA LYS A 63 -16.15 6.95 -9.25
C LYS A 63 -15.07 8.00 -9.06
N CYS A 64 -13.89 7.74 -9.62
CA CYS A 64 -12.78 8.70 -9.64
C CYS A 64 -12.77 9.45 -10.97
N GLU A 65 -12.45 10.73 -10.92
CA GLU A 65 -12.17 11.51 -12.13
C GLU A 65 -10.96 10.95 -12.87
N LYS A 66 -10.83 11.25 -14.17
CA LYS A 66 -9.65 10.81 -14.92
C LYS A 66 -8.44 11.65 -14.49
N GLY A 67 -7.40 11.01 -13.98
CA GLY A 67 -6.19 11.71 -13.56
C GLY A 67 -5.11 10.77 -13.03
N ILE A 68 -3.95 11.35 -12.73
CA ILE A 68 -2.84 10.65 -12.08
C ILE A 68 -3.02 10.76 -10.57
N TYR A 69 -3.24 9.62 -9.93
CA TYR A 69 -3.39 9.54 -8.49
C TYR A 69 -2.10 9.07 -7.83
N ARG A 70 -1.83 9.61 -6.64
CA ARG A 70 -0.71 9.22 -5.79
C ARG A 70 -1.19 8.97 -4.38
N ASN A 71 -0.59 8.00 -3.71
CA ASN A 71 -0.73 7.85 -2.27
C ASN A 71 0.32 8.72 -1.59
N ILE A 72 -0.09 9.60 -0.68
CA ILE A 72 0.80 10.49 0.08
C ILE A 72 0.24 10.67 1.49
N ASN A 73 1.12 10.71 2.49
CA ASN A 73 0.71 11.05 3.85
C ASN A 73 0.75 12.59 4.06
N GLY A 74 0.08 13.08 5.11
CA GLY A 74 -0.01 14.52 5.40
C GLY A 74 1.36 15.18 5.58
N ASN A 75 2.27 14.54 6.31
CA ASN A 75 3.60 15.09 6.57
C ASN A 75 4.42 15.26 5.29
N GLN A 76 4.39 14.28 4.39
CA GLN A 76 5.03 14.36 3.08
C GLN A 76 4.39 15.47 2.25
N ALA A 77 3.06 15.60 2.26
CA ALA A 77 2.35 16.64 1.52
C ALA A 77 2.77 18.04 2.00
N THR A 78 2.84 18.25 3.31
CA THR A 78 3.26 19.53 3.91
C THR A 78 4.71 19.84 3.57
N ALA A 79 5.63 18.87 3.73
CA ALA A 79 7.05 19.07 3.39
C ALA A 79 7.24 19.47 1.93
N TRP A 80 6.50 18.84 1.01
CA TRP A 80 6.54 19.16 -0.41
C TRP A 80 5.91 20.51 -0.74
N GLY A 81 4.84 20.88 -0.04
CA GLY A 81 4.22 22.21 -0.18
C GLY A 81 5.19 23.33 0.22
N LEU A 82 5.91 23.16 1.33
CA LEU A 82 6.95 24.10 1.76
C LEU A 82 8.12 24.17 0.78
N LEU A 83 8.54 23.03 0.23
CA LEU A 83 9.59 22.97 -0.79
C LEU A 83 9.17 23.71 -2.06
N ALA A 84 7.95 23.47 -2.55
CA ALA A 84 7.40 24.16 -3.72
C ALA A 84 7.21 25.67 -3.48
N ALA A 85 6.88 26.08 -2.25
CA ALA A 85 6.78 27.49 -1.89
C ALA A 85 8.15 28.18 -1.88
N ALA A 86 9.17 27.53 -1.32
CA ALA A 86 10.55 28.03 -1.30
C ALA A 86 11.14 28.17 -2.71
N GLU A 87 10.85 27.21 -3.60
CA GLU A 87 11.23 27.29 -5.02
C GLU A 87 10.59 28.50 -5.70
N LYS A 88 9.29 28.73 -5.48
CA LYS A 88 8.57 29.86 -6.07
C LYS A 88 8.93 31.22 -5.46
N SER A 89 9.41 31.26 -4.23
CA SER A 89 9.87 32.51 -3.58
C SER A 89 11.28 32.92 -3.99
N GLY A 90 11.96 32.15 -4.86
CA GLY A 90 13.31 32.45 -5.34
C GLY A 90 14.43 32.02 -4.39
N ASP A 91 14.11 31.27 -3.33
CA ASP A 91 15.07 30.82 -2.33
C ASP A 91 15.72 29.49 -2.76
N LEU A 92 16.42 29.55 -3.89
CA LEU A 92 16.95 28.41 -4.66
C LEU A 92 17.97 27.57 -3.86
N PHE A 93 18.61 28.17 -2.86
CA PHE A 93 19.73 27.57 -2.11
C PHE A 93 19.26 26.44 -1.18
N SER A 94 18.01 26.46 -0.72
CA SER A 94 17.44 25.39 0.13
C SER A 94 16.92 24.19 -0.69
N VAL A 95 16.48 24.42 -1.92
CA VAL A 95 15.81 23.40 -2.77
C VAL A 95 16.81 22.34 -3.27
N ALA A 96 17.99 22.75 -3.72
CA ALA A 96 19.04 21.84 -4.19
C ALA A 96 19.58 20.92 -3.07
N LEU A 97 19.69 21.45 -1.84
CA LEU A 97 20.16 20.69 -0.69
C LEU A 97 19.14 19.62 -0.27
N ILE A 98 17.84 19.95 -0.29
CA ILE A 98 16.75 19.04 0.07
C ILE A 98 16.53 17.95 -0.99
N LEU A 99 16.66 18.27 -2.28
CA LEU A 99 16.63 17.28 -3.37
C LEU A 99 17.81 16.29 -3.28
N SER A 100 19.00 16.75 -2.89
CA SER A 100 20.16 15.86 -2.66
C SER A 100 19.96 14.90 -1.47
N LEU A 101 19.24 15.37 -0.44
CA LEU A 101 18.88 14.59 0.76
C LEU A 101 17.76 13.58 0.49
N GLN A 102 16.76 13.92 -0.36
CA GLN A 102 15.72 12.97 -0.75
C GLN A 102 16.26 11.81 -1.60
N LEU A 103 17.32 12.03 -2.40
CA LEU A 103 17.94 10.96 -3.19
C LEU A 103 18.61 9.88 -2.33
N HIS A 104 18.89 10.17 -1.06
CA HIS A 104 19.48 9.21 -0.10
C HIS A 104 18.44 8.50 0.79
N LEU A 105 17.17 8.92 0.75
CA LEU A 105 16.12 8.46 1.67
C LEU A 105 15.01 7.61 1.00
N PHE A 106 15.17 7.24 -0.26
CA PHE A 106 14.30 6.29 -0.99
C PHE A 106 15.09 5.12 -1.58
#